data_AF-A0A373C181-F1
#
_entry.id   AF-A0A373C181-F1
#
_cell.length_a   1.000
_cell.length_b   1.000
_cell.length_c   1.000
_cell.angle_alpha   90.00
_cell.angle_beta   90.00
_cell.angle_gamma   90.00
#
_symmetry.space_group_name_H-M   'P 1'
#
loop_
_entity.id
_entity.type
_entity.pdbx_description
1 polymer ?
#
loop_
_entity_poly.entity_id
_entity_poly.type
_entity_poly.pdbx_seq_one_letter_code
_entity_poly.pdbx_strand_id
1 'polypeptide(L)' 'MAFFSSAITTLKTLVVAIGAGLGVWGVVNLLEGYGNDNPGANAHVR' A
#
# COMPACT_ATOMS: atom_id res chain seq x y z
N MET A 1 -15.06 -4.70 -31.78
CA MET A 1 -15.02 -4.36 -30.35
C MET A 1 -13.93 -5.11 -29.56
N ALA A 2 -13.30 -6.16 -30.09
CA ALA A 2 -12.31 -6.97 -29.38
C ALA A 2 -11.06 -6.20 -28.90
N PHE A 3 -10.54 -5.28 -29.71
CA PHE A 3 -9.37 -4.46 -29.35
C PHE A 3 -9.60 -3.67 -28.05
N PHE A 4 -10.71 -2.93 -27.97
CA PHE A 4 -11.04 -2.13 -26.79
C PHE A 4 -11.25 -2.99 -25.54
N SER A 5 -11.85 -4.17 -25.67
CA SER A 5 -12.01 -5.12 -24.55
C SER A 5 -10.65 -5.61 -24.01
N SER A 6 -9.70 -5.92 -24.90
CA SER A 6 -8.34 -6.32 -24.51
C SER A 6 -7.59 -5.17 -23.82
N ALA A 7 -7.71 -3.95 -24.36
CA ALA A 7 -7.08 -2.76 -23.78
C ALA A 7 -7.61 -2.47 -22.37
N ILE A 8 -8.93 -2.52 -22.18
CA ILE A 8 -9.56 -2.31 -20.86
C ILE A 8 -9.11 -3.39 -19.87
N THR A 9 -9.04 -4.65 -20.29
CA THR A 9 -8.59 -5.75 -19.43
C THR A 9 -7.16 -5.54 -18.97
N THR A 10 -6.27 -5.14 -19.89
CA THR A 10 -4.87 -4.86 -19.57
C THR A 10 -4.74 -3.70 -18.59
N LEU A 11 -5.43 -2.59 -18.83
CA LEU A 11 -5.43 -1.42 -17.95
C LEU A 11 -5.96 -1.77 -16.56
N LYS A 12 -7.03 -2.57 -16.48
CA LYS A 12 -7.61 -3.00 -15.21
C LYS A 12 -6.61 -3.81 -14.38
N THR A 13 -5.89 -4.74 -15.01
CA THR A 13 -4.85 -5.53 -14.33
C THR A 13 -3.75 -4.62 -13.77
N LEU A 14 -3.29 -3.64 -14.55
CA LEU A 14 -2.26 -2.70 -14.10
C LEU A 14 -2.74 -1.85 -12.92
N VAL A 15 -3.95 -1.29 -13.00
CA VAL A 15 -4.52 -0.47 -11.92
C VAL A 15 -4.67 -1.27 -10.63
N VAL A 16 -5.17 -2.51 -10.71
CA VAL A 16 -5.30 -3.37 -9.52
C VAL A 16 -3.94 -3.72 -8.93
N ALA A 17 -2.95 -4.07 -9.76
CA ALA A 17 -1.61 -4.40 -9.30
C ALA A 17 -0.93 -3.20 -8.59
N ILE A 18 -1.02 -2.01 -9.17
CA ILE A 18 -0.48 -0.78 -8.57
C ILE A 18 -1.23 -0.43 -7.28
N GLY A 19 -2.56 -0.48 -7.29
CA GLY A 19 -3.38 -0.21 -6.11
C GLY A 19 -3.10 -1.17 -4.96
N ALA A 20 -2.91 -2.46 -5.25
CA ALA A 20 -2.50 -3.45 -4.26
C ALA A 20 -1.10 -3.17 -3.71
N GLY A 21 -0.14 -2.83 -4.58
CA GLY A 21 1.23 -2.47 -4.16
C GLY A 21 1.26 -1.24 -3.24
N LEU A 22 0.54 -0.17 -3.60
CA LEU A 22 0.42 1.03 -2.77
C LEU A 22 -0.32 0.76 -1.46
N GLY A 23 -1.34 -0.10 -1.48
CA GLY A 23 -2.06 -0.51 -0.27
C GLY A 23 -1.15 -1.23 0.73
N VAL A 24 -0.37 -2.21 0.27
CA VAL A 24 0.62 -2.91 1.11
C VAL A 24 1.67 -1.94 1.63
N TRP A 25 2.22 -1.09 0.76
CA TRP A 25 3.18 -0.06 1.15
C TRP A 25 2.64 0.84 2.25
N GLY A 26 1.42 1.36 2.10
CA GLY A 26 0.78 2.21 3.11
C GLY A 26 0.59 1.51 4.45
N VAL A 27 0.22 0.22 4.45
CA VAL A 27 0.11 -0.58 5.68
C VAL A 27 1.46 -0.74 6.36
N VAL A 28 2.52 -1.03 5.60
CA VAL A 28 3.88 -1.15 6.15
C VAL A 28 4.32 0.15 6.80
N ASN A 29 4.18 1.29 6.11
CA ASN A 29 4.53 2.59 6.66
C ASN A 29 3.77 2.92 7.95
N LEU A 30 2.50 2.53 8.05
CA LEU A 30 1.72 2.72 9.27
C LEU A 30 2.24 1.85 10.43
N LEU A 31 2.63 0.61 10.14
CA LEU A 31 3.19 -0.31 11.13
C LEU A 31 4.60 0.08 11.57
N GLU A 32 5.41 0.64 10.67
CA GLU A 32 6.76 1.17 10.99
C GLU A 32 6.69 2.32 12.00
N GLY A 33 5.74 3.25 11.83
CA GLY A 33 5.53 4.37 12.76
C GLY A 33 4.86 3.97 14.08
N TYR A 34 4.05 2.91 14.09
CA TYR A 34 3.22 2.53 15.26
C TYR A 34 4.03 2.26 16.53
N GLY A 35 5.19 1.61 16.42
CA GLY A 35 6.06 1.34 17.56
C GLY A 35 6.80 2.59 18.06
N ASN A 36 7.28 3.41 17.14
CA ASN A 36 8.03 4.64 17.44
C ASN A 36 7.14 5.74 18.05
N ASP A 37 5.87 5.82 17.65
CA ASP A 37 4.92 6.84 18.13
C ASP A 37 4.17 6.40 19.40
N ASN A 38 4.47 5.21 19.93
CA ASN A 38 3.90 4.70 21.18
C ASN A 38 4.63 5.30 22.41
N PRO A 39 3.94 6.06 23.28
CA PRO A 39 4.54 6.66 24.47
C PRO A 39 5.17 5.65 25.44
N GLY A 40 4.65 4.41 25.47
CA GLY A 40 5.21 3.32 26.29
C GLY A 40 6.51 2.73 25.74
N ALA A 41 6.71 2.76 24.42
CA ALA A 41 7.95 2.28 23.79
C ALA A 41 9.12 3.25 24.04
N ASN A 42 8.83 4.55 24.09
CA ASN A 42 9.81 5.60 24.36
C ASN A 42 10.02 5.89 25.85
N ALA A 43 9.36 5.17 26.77
CA ALA A 43 9.43 5.43 28.21
C ALA A 43 10.85 5.29 28.81
N HIS A 44 11.74 4.56 28.12
CA HIS A 44 13.14 4.36 28.53
C HIS A 44 14.14 5.20 27.72
N VAL A 45 13.69 5.88 26.67
CA VAL A 45 14.52 6.77 25.83
C VAL A 45 14.43 8.17 26.44
N ARG A 46 15.27 8.45 27.44
CA ARG A 46 15.50 9.80 27.98
C ARG A 46 16.92 10.24 27.64
#